data_AF-A0A9D6R2X4-F1
#
_entry.id   AF-A0A9D6R2X4-F1
#
_cell.length_a   1.000
_cell.length_b   1.000
_cell.length_c   1.000
_cell.angle_alpha   90.00
_cell.angle_beta   90.00
_cell.angle_gamma   90.00
#
_symmetry.space_group_name_H-M   'P 1'
#
loop_
_entity.id
_entity.type
_entity.pdbx_description
1 polymer ?
#
loop_
_entity_poly.entity_id
_entity_poly.type
_entity_poly.pdbx_seq_one_letter_code
_entity_poly.pdbx_strand_id
1 'polypeptide(L)'
;MNIVNAILAEQDAPLPPIVALGCEYVVAASGLFVRAEDSRTEALIPMSPARLRGLADVEPFARLKLPRVPSAFLWSVLASARRRMPNEAMYQFAHDGERWRCAMPEQRATATTLVFDNDGLASSICIRTTPCPPFSPPAHGRLPTTTTRQA
;
A
#
# COMPACT_ATOMS: atom_id res chain seq x y z
N MET A 1 -30.76 -1.71 -3.00
CA MET A 1 -29.32 -1.80 -3.34
C MET A 1 -28.58 -2.01 -2.03
N ASN A 2 -27.79 -3.08 -1.88
CA ASN A 2 -27.14 -3.40 -0.60
C ASN A 2 -25.73 -2.81 -0.57
N ILE A 3 -25.48 -1.89 0.36
CA ILE A 3 -24.16 -1.25 0.55
C ILE A 3 -23.19 -2.25 1.17
N VAL A 4 -23.70 -3.13 2.04
CA VAL A 4 -22.95 -4.15 2.77
C VAL A 4 -23.62 -5.51 2.55
N ASN A 5 -22.81 -6.56 2.45
CA ASN A 5 -23.28 -7.94 2.40
C ASN A 5 -22.44 -8.85 3.32
N ALA A 6 -22.88 -10.09 3.53
CA ALA A 6 -22.13 -11.09 4.30
C ALA A 6 -22.24 -12.48 3.65
N ILE A 7 -21.13 -13.22 3.65
CA ILE A 7 -21.04 -14.58 3.10
C ILE A 7 -20.25 -15.52 4.01
N LEU A 8 -20.46 -16.82 3.83
CA LEU A 8 -19.65 -17.87 4.43
C LEU A 8 -18.66 -18.39 3.39
N ALA A 9 -17.42 -18.66 3.81
CA ALA A 9 -16.43 -19.33 2.97
C ALA A 9 -16.70 -20.85 2.99
N GLU A 10 -17.32 -21.35 1.93
CA GLU A 10 -17.64 -22.78 1.77
C GLU A 10 -16.39 -23.60 1.45
N GLN A 11 -16.38 -24.86 1.91
CA GLN A 11 -15.29 -25.80 1.62
C GLN A 11 -15.26 -26.15 0.13
N ASP A 12 -14.05 -26.26 -0.43
CA ASP A 12 -13.79 -26.65 -1.82
C ASP A 12 -14.46 -25.77 -2.91
N ALA A 13 -14.93 -24.58 -2.54
CA ALA A 13 -15.50 -23.60 -3.45
C ALA A 13 -14.72 -22.28 -3.40
N PRO A 14 -14.47 -21.62 -4.55
CA PRO A 14 -13.96 -20.25 -4.54
C PRO A 14 -15.02 -19.32 -3.94
N LEU A 15 -14.57 -18.21 -3.35
CA LEU A 15 -15.50 -17.19 -2.88
C LEU A 15 -16.34 -16.66 -4.06
N PRO A 16 -17.65 -16.43 -3.88
CA PRO A 16 -18.50 -15.87 -4.92
C PRO A 16 -18.01 -14.46 -5.31
N PRO A 17 -18.39 -13.94 -6.48
CA PRO A 17 -18.15 -12.54 -6.85
C PRO A 17 -18.71 -11.57 -5.80
N ILE A 18 -18.07 -10.40 -5.65
CA ILE A 18 -18.58 -9.34 -4.77
C ILE A 18 -19.85 -8.77 -5.38
N VAL A 19 -20.94 -8.73 -4.61
CA VAL A 19 -22.23 -8.16 -5.04
C VAL A 19 -22.60 -6.88 -4.28
N ALA A 20 -21.92 -6.60 -3.16
CA ALA A 20 -22.09 -5.34 -2.43
C ALA A 20 -21.43 -4.15 -3.14
N LEU A 21 -22.02 -2.96 -3.01
CA LEU A 21 -21.45 -1.73 -3.55
C LEU A 21 -20.22 -1.25 -2.74
N GLY A 22 -20.23 -1.48 -1.43
CA GLY A 22 -19.17 -1.02 -0.52
C GLY A 22 -18.22 -2.14 -0.13
N CYS A 23 -18.68 -3.01 0.76
CA CYS A 23 -17.87 -4.13 1.26
C CYS A 23 -18.71 -5.34 1.62
N GLU A 24 -18.03 -6.49 1.73
CA GLU A 24 -18.63 -7.73 2.20
C GLU A 24 -17.86 -8.30 3.37
N TYR A 25 -18.59 -8.77 4.36
CA TYR A 25 -18.04 -9.58 5.42
C TYR A 25 -17.91 -11.03 4.95
N VAL A 26 -16.74 -11.62 5.13
CA VAL A 26 -16.48 -13.03 4.85
C VAL A 26 -16.18 -13.73 6.16
N VAL A 27 -17.01 -14.72 6.51
CA VAL A 27 -16.75 -15.59 7.65
C VAL A 27 -16.06 -16.84 7.12
N ALA A 28 -14.83 -17.08 7.60
CA ALA A 28 -13.97 -18.18 7.18
C ALA A 28 -13.49 -18.99 8.40
N ALA A 29 -12.80 -20.10 8.15
CA ALA A 29 -12.30 -20.98 9.22
C ALA A 29 -11.39 -20.25 10.20
N SER A 30 -10.57 -19.31 9.72
CA SER A 30 -9.64 -18.49 10.49
C SER A 30 -10.22 -17.20 11.07
N GLY A 31 -11.49 -16.86 10.78
CA GLY A 31 -12.17 -15.72 11.39
C GLY A 31 -13.02 -14.89 10.45
N LEU A 32 -13.23 -13.64 10.86
CA LEU A 32 -13.97 -12.63 10.13
C LEU A 32 -13.02 -11.75 9.31
N PHE A 33 -13.38 -11.55 8.06
CA PHE A 33 -12.69 -10.70 7.11
C PHE A 33 -13.65 -9.69 6.51
N VAL A 34 -13.10 -8.59 6.00
CA VAL A 34 -13.81 -7.65 5.12
C VAL A 34 -13.13 -7.69 3.76
N ARG A 35 -13.91 -7.87 2.71
CA ARG A 35 -13.46 -7.69 1.33
C ARG A 35 -14.14 -6.52 0.66
N ALA A 36 -13.40 -5.86 -0.22
CA ALA A 36 -13.90 -4.81 -1.07
C ALA A 36 -13.09 -4.77 -2.36
N GLU A 37 -13.72 -4.30 -3.41
CA GLU A 37 -13.13 -4.20 -4.73
C GLU A 37 -13.68 -2.97 -5.45
N ASP A 38 -12.79 -2.20 -6.06
CA ASP A 38 -13.14 -1.16 -7.01
C ASP A 38 -12.31 -1.29 -8.30
N SER A 39 -12.38 -0.28 -9.16
CA SER A 39 -11.64 -0.27 -10.43
C SER A 39 -10.11 -0.16 -10.26
N ARG A 40 -9.62 0.15 -9.06
CA ARG A 40 -8.21 0.47 -8.79
C ARG A 40 -7.58 -0.48 -7.79
N THR A 41 -8.36 -1.12 -6.92
CA THR A 41 -7.90 -1.89 -5.78
C THR A 41 -8.83 -3.06 -5.47
N GLU A 42 -8.27 -4.10 -4.87
CA GLU A 42 -9.03 -5.18 -4.25
C GLU A 42 -8.33 -5.59 -2.96
N ALA A 43 -9.11 -5.89 -1.93
CA ALA A 43 -8.56 -6.29 -0.65
C ALA A 43 -9.46 -7.31 0.05
N LEU A 44 -8.83 -8.17 0.85
CA LEU A 44 -9.42 -9.05 1.84
C LEU A 44 -8.62 -8.88 3.13
N ILE A 45 -9.19 -8.15 4.09
CA ILE A 45 -8.52 -7.72 5.32
C ILE A 45 -9.09 -8.50 6.50
N PRO A 46 -8.25 -9.14 7.34
CA PRO A 46 -8.69 -9.80 8.56
C PRO A 46 -9.16 -8.76 9.57
N MET A 47 -10.35 -8.97 10.13
CA MET A 47 -10.96 -8.09 11.12
C MET A 47 -10.92 -8.69 12.52
N SER A 48 -11.23 -9.98 12.63
CA SER A 48 -11.25 -10.67 13.93
C SER A 48 -10.89 -12.14 13.74
N PRO A 49 -9.87 -12.66 14.44
CA PRO A 49 -9.52 -14.07 14.36
C PRO A 49 -10.58 -14.94 15.06
N ALA A 50 -10.88 -16.09 14.48
CA ALA A 50 -11.66 -17.14 15.13
C ALA A 50 -11.22 -18.52 14.63
N ARG A 51 -11.75 -19.58 15.24
CA ARG A 51 -11.58 -20.95 14.75
C ARG A 51 -12.94 -21.57 14.52
N LEU A 52 -13.41 -21.53 13.29
CA LEU A 52 -14.71 -22.03 12.88
C LEU A 52 -14.52 -23.33 12.09
N ARG A 53 -15.12 -24.42 12.58
CA ARG A 53 -15.04 -25.73 11.90
C ARG A 53 -16.01 -25.79 10.73
N GLY A 54 -15.63 -26.49 9.66
CA GLY A 54 -16.49 -26.72 8.50
C GLY A 54 -16.55 -25.57 7.49
N LEU A 55 -15.74 -24.52 7.67
CA LEU A 55 -15.55 -23.45 6.69
C LEU A 55 -14.19 -23.61 5.98
N ALA A 56 -14.02 -22.95 4.85
CA ALA A 56 -12.72 -22.83 4.19
C ALA A 56 -11.86 -21.74 4.85
N ASP A 57 -10.53 -21.91 4.77
CA ASP A 57 -9.59 -20.83 5.05
C ASP A 57 -9.54 -19.86 3.87
N VAL A 58 -9.26 -18.59 4.18
CA VAL A 58 -9.05 -17.53 3.19
C VAL A 58 -7.75 -16.80 3.51
N GLU A 59 -6.97 -16.50 2.48
CA GLU A 59 -5.68 -15.82 2.63
C GLU A 59 -5.88 -14.29 2.48
N PRO A 60 -5.48 -13.48 3.48
CA PRO A 60 -5.49 -12.03 3.37
C PRO A 60 -4.72 -11.52 2.15
N PHE A 61 -5.21 -10.45 1.52
CA PHE A 61 -4.44 -9.73 0.51
C PHE A 61 -4.89 -8.27 0.37
N ALA A 62 -4.01 -7.47 -0.21
CA ALA A 62 -4.35 -6.15 -0.74
C ALA A 62 -3.58 -5.97 -2.06
N ARG A 63 -4.30 -5.74 -3.16
CA ARG A 63 -3.73 -5.60 -4.49
C ARG A 63 -4.16 -4.28 -5.11
N LEU A 64 -3.18 -3.58 -5.66
CA LEU A 64 -3.43 -2.46 -6.56
C LEU A 64 -3.61 -3.03 -7.98
N LYS A 65 -4.72 -2.69 -8.62
CA LYS A 65 -5.01 -3.01 -10.02
C LYS A 65 -4.36 -2.03 -11.00
N LEU A 66 -3.87 -0.90 -10.49
CA LEU A 66 -3.08 0.06 -11.24
C LEU A 66 -1.66 -0.48 -11.48
N PRO A 67 -1.03 -0.18 -12.63
CA PRO A 67 0.34 -0.58 -12.89
C PRO A 67 1.29 0.09 -11.89
N ARG A 68 2.46 -0.49 -11.64
CA ARG A 68 3.45 0.12 -10.73
C ARG A 68 3.91 1.48 -11.24
N VAL A 69 4.14 2.42 -10.33
CA VAL A 69 4.72 3.73 -10.68
C VAL A 69 6.18 3.52 -11.13
N PRO A 70 6.58 4.03 -12.31
CA PRO A 70 7.96 3.92 -12.77
C PRO A 70 8.95 4.58 -11.80
N SER A 71 10.09 3.94 -11.55
CA SER A 71 11.08 4.46 -10.58
C SER A 71 11.63 5.83 -11.00
N ALA A 72 11.96 6.02 -12.28
CA ALA A 72 12.43 7.29 -12.82
C ALA A 72 11.42 8.43 -12.59
N PHE A 73 10.13 8.11 -12.65
CA PHE A 73 9.06 9.05 -12.36
C PHE A 73 9.06 9.44 -10.88
N LEU A 74 9.18 8.48 -9.96
CA LEU A 74 9.29 8.79 -8.52
C LEU A 74 10.55 9.60 -8.19
N TRP A 75 11.67 9.32 -8.85
CA TRP A 75 12.90 10.09 -8.65
C TRP A 75 12.77 11.54 -9.10
N SER A 76 12.05 11.83 -10.17
CA SER A 76 11.82 13.20 -10.63
C SER A 76 10.94 13.99 -9.65
N VAL A 77 9.91 13.33 -9.08
CA VAL A 77 9.07 13.91 -8.02
C VAL A 77 9.88 14.16 -6.76
N LEU A 78 10.72 13.20 -6.33
CA LEU A 78 11.59 13.38 -5.18
C LEU A 78 12.61 14.51 -5.38
N ALA A 79 13.19 14.64 -6.57
CA ALA A 79 14.08 15.75 -6.90
C ALA A 79 13.35 17.10 -6.84
N SER A 80 12.08 17.14 -7.25
CA SER A 80 11.20 18.30 -7.09
C SER A 80 10.96 18.63 -5.61
N ALA A 81 10.66 17.63 -4.79
CA ALA A 81 10.44 17.80 -3.34
C ALA A 81 11.70 18.33 -2.63
N ARG A 82 12.88 17.80 -2.97
CA ARG A 82 14.16 18.24 -2.38
C ARG A 82 14.45 19.72 -2.61
N ARG A 83 14.05 20.29 -3.74
CA ARG A 83 14.21 21.73 -4.02
C ARG A 83 13.31 22.62 -3.15
N ARG A 84 12.31 22.04 -2.48
CA ARG A 84 11.34 22.74 -1.63
C ARG A 84 11.64 22.62 -0.14
N MET A 85 12.69 21.86 0.21
CA MET A 85 13.19 21.83 1.57
C MET A 85 13.44 23.26 2.09
N PRO A 86 13.19 23.52 3.38
CA PRO A 86 12.83 22.55 4.42
C PRO A 86 11.33 22.19 4.49
N ASN A 87 10.50 22.79 3.64
CA ASN A 87 9.05 22.61 3.71
C ASN A 87 8.61 21.29 3.07
N GLU A 88 7.50 20.74 3.57
CA GLU A 88 6.83 19.60 2.96
C GLU A 88 6.31 19.93 1.57
N ALA A 89 6.13 18.90 0.74
CA ALA A 89 5.51 19.03 -0.58
C ALA A 89 4.55 17.87 -0.84
N MET A 90 3.34 18.22 -1.29
CA MET A 90 2.27 17.30 -1.67
C MET A 90 2.25 17.11 -3.17
N TYR A 91 2.13 15.85 -3.59
CA TYR A 91 1.99 15.47 -4.98
C TYR A 91 0.80 14.52 -5.13
N GLN A 92 -0.01 14.76 -6.15
CA GLN A 92 -1.15 13.94 -6.52
C GLN A 92 -0.78 13.04 -7.70
N PHE A 93 -0.90 11.73 -7.51
CA PHE A 93 -0.59 10.74 -8.52
C PHE A 93 -1.89 10.23 -9.14
N ALA A 94 -1.99 10.35 -10.45
CA ALA A 94 -3.11 9.85 -11.22
C ALA A 94 -2.60 8.92 -12.32
N HIS A 95 -3.36 7.87 -12.61
CA HIS A 95 -3.13 7.00 -13.75
C HIS A 95 -4.35 7.10 -14.67
N ASP A 96 -4.16 7.51 -15.92
CA ASP A 96 -5.24 7.73 -16.90
C ASP A 96 -5.57 6.48 -17.73
N GLY A 97 -4.91 5.37 -17.46
CA GLY A 97 -5.04 4.11 -18.21
C GLY A 97 -3.82 3.82 -19.08
N GLU A 98 -3.07 4.84 -19.48
CA GLU A 98 -1.86 4.69 -20.30
C GLU A 98 -0.60 5.14 -19.57
N ARG A 99 -0.70 6.21 -18.77
CA ARG A 99 0.47 6.83 -18.14
C ARG A 99 0.18 7.35 -16.74
N TRP A 100 1.24 7.36 -15.95
CA TRP A 100 1.29 8.08 -14.69
C TRP A 100 1.42 9.58 -14.92
N ARG A 101 0.58 10.34 -14.22
CA ARG A 101 0.61 11.79 -14.12
C ARG A 101 0.83 12.20 -12.67
N CYS A 102 1.56 13.29 -12.48
CA CYS A 102 1.82 13.87 -11.18
C CYS A 102 1.52 15.35 -11.27
N ALA A 103 0.60 15.81 -10.43
CA ALA A 103 0.31 17.21 -10.24
C ALA A 103 0.73 17.62 -8.83
N MET A 104 1.13 18.86 -8.69
CA MET A 104 1.37 19.45 -7.38
C MET A 104 0.24 20.46 -7.15
N PRO A 105 -0.72 20.17 -6.27
CA PRO A 105 -1.83 21.10 -6.03
C PRO A 105 -1.34 22.40 -5.41
N GLU A 106 -2.17 23.43 -5.49
CA GLU A 106 -1.98 24.63 -4.68
C GLU A 106 -1.91 24.23 -3.21
N GLN A 107 -0.85 24.67 -2.54
CA GLN A 107 -0.56 24.24 -1.19
C GLN A 107 0.20 25.30 -0.41
N ARG A 108 -0.07 25.34 0.90
CA ARG A 108 0.70 26.10 1.89
C ARG A 108 1.38 25.08 2.79
N ALA A 109 2.72 25.07 2.73
CA ALA A 109 3.51 24.11 3.46
C ALA A 109 4.54 24.79 4.36
N THR A 110 4.79 24.15 5.49
CA THR A 110 5.87 24.41 6.44
C THR A 110 6.71 23.15 6.54
N ALA A 111 7.71 23.12 7.43
CA ALA A 111 8.50 21.92 7.67
C ALA A 111 7.71 20.74 8.28
N THR A 112 6.54 21.00 8.88
CA THR A 112 5.78 19.98 9.64
C THR A 112 4.29 19.95 9.33
N THR A 113 3.82 20.86 8.50
CA THR A 113 2.39 21.04 8.22
C THR A 113 2.22 21.40 6.77
N LEU A 114 1.20 20.82 6.17
CA LEU A 114 0.85 21.02 4.77
C LEU A 114 -0.67 21.10 4.65
N VAL A 115 -1.14 22.17 4.02
CA VAL A 115 -2.54 22.36 3.63
C VAL A 115 -2.56 22.48 2.12
N PHE A 116 -3.46 21.76 1.47
CA PHE A 116 -3.59 21.74 0.01
C PHE A 116 -5.06 21.73 -0.37
N ASP A 117 -5.35 22.33 -1.52
CA ASP A 117 -6.67 22.22 -2.11
C ASP A 117 -6.79 20.88 -2.83
N ASN A 118 -7.79 20.11 -2.41
CA ASN A 118 -8.04 18.80 -2.98
C ASN A 118 -9.10 18.92 -4.07
N ASP A 119 -8.64 18.99 -5.32
CA ASP A 119 -9.53 19.01 -6.50
C ASP A 119 -10.26 17.66 -6.74
N GLY A 120 -10.12 16.69 -5.83
CA GLY A 120 -10.95 15.48 -5.76
C GLY A 120 -10.63 14.38 -6.77
N LEU A 121 -9.56 14.50 -7.55
CA LEU A 121 -9.32 13.66 -8.73
C LEU A 121 -8.26 12.56 -8.59
N ALA A 122 -7.53 12.43 -7.47
CA ALA A 122 -6.36 11.55 -7.42
C ALA A 122 -5.99 10.98 -6.03
N SER A 123 -5.25 9.88 -6.04
CA SER A 123 -4.52 9.39 -4.87
C SER A 123 -3.42 10.39 -4.51
N SER A 124 -3.45 10.91 -3.29
CA SER A 124 -2.52 11.93 -2.82
C SER A 124 -1.37 11.31 -2.04
N ILE A 125 -0.14 11.72 -2.33
CA ILE A 125 1.07 11.31 -1.60
C ILE A 125 1.79 12.55 -1.09
N CYS A 126 1.89 12.68 0.22
CA CYS A 126 2.77 13.67 0.85
C CYS A 126 4.20 13.12 0.88
N ILE A 127 5.17 13.87 0.36
CA ILE A 127 6.57 13.51 0.47
C ILE A 127 7.22 14.38 1.54
N ARG A 128 7.43 13.79 2.73
CA ARG A 128 8.30 14.37 3.75
C ARG A 128 9.73 13.91 3.46
N THR A 129 10.56 14.79 2.93
CA THR A 129 11.99 14.52 2.84
C THR A 129 12.66 15.00 4.13
N THR A 130 12.87 14.11 5.10
CA THR A 130 13.87 14.37 6.13
C THR A 130 15.26 14.24 5.49
N PRO A 131 16.25 15.09 5.83
CA PRO A 131 17.63 14.81 5.45
C PRO A 131 18.00 13.44 6.02
N CYS A 132 18.12 12.46 5.12
CA CYS A 132 18.61 11.14 5.49
C CYS A 132 20.09 11.33 5.85
N PRO A 133 20.56 10.92 7.04
CA PRO A 133 22.00 10.89 7.30
C PRO A 133 22.67 10.03 6.22
N PRO A 134 23.92 10.32 5.84
CA PRO A 134 24.63 9.52 4.85
C PRO A 134 24.61 8.05 5.30
N PHE A 135 24.08 7.18 4.44
CA PHE A 135 24.04 5.75 4.65
C PHE A 135 25.47 5.26 4.91
N SER A 136 25.76 4.88 6.15
CA SER A 136 26.99 4.19 6.50
C SER A 136 26.73 2.70 6.34
N PRO A 137 27.31 2.02 5.34
CA PRO A 137 27.16 0.58 5.22
C PRO A 137 27.70 -0.10 6.48
N PRO A 138 27.07 -1.17 6.98
CA PRO A 138 27.61 -1.93 8.10
C PRO A 138 28.99 -2.47 7.73
N ALA A 139 29.97 -2.24 8.61
CA ALA A 139 31.31 -2.80 8.46
C ALA A 139 31.20 -4.32 8.30
N HIS A 140 31.68 -4.85 7.18
CA HIS A 140 31.78 -6.28 6.96
C HIS A 140 32.67 -6.88 8.07
N GLY A 141 32.03 -7.53 9.05
CA GLY A 141 32.72 -8.36 10.02
C GLY A 141 33.46 -9.46 9.28
N ARG A 142 34.80 -9.44 9.35
CA ARG A 142 35.63 -10.56 8.92
C ARG A 142 35.23 -11.78 9.75
N LEU A 143 34.75 -12.82 9.08
CA LEU A 143 34.63 -14.16 9.65
C LEU A 143 36.02 -14.62 10.12
N PRO A 144 36.14 -15.23 11.31
CA PRO A 144 37.40 -15.79 11.77
C PRO A 144 37.77 -17.00 10.91
N THR A 145 38.95 -16.94 10.29
CA THR A 145 39.59 -18.07 9.61
C THR A 145 39.88 -19.19 10.60
N THR A 146 39.23 -20.32 10.43
CA THR A 146 39.54 -21.58 11.12
C THR A 146 40.91 -22.08 10.65
N THR A 147 41.88 -22.11 11.57
CA THR A 147 43.17 -22.78 11.38
C THR A 147 42.97 -24.29 11.34
N THR A 148 43.12 -24.89 10.17
CA THR A 148 43.33 -26.35 10.03
C THR A 148 44.76 -26.67 10.45
N ARG A 149 44.89 -27.46 11.52
CA ARG A 149 46.13 -28.05 12.02
C ARG A 149 46.26 -29.44 11.40
N GLN A 150 47.31 -29.70 10.63
CA GLN A 150 47.80 -31.06 10.38
C GLN A 150 49.33 -31.08 10.43
N ALA A 151 49.81 -32.27 10.78
CA ALA A 151 51.14 -32.65 11.29
C ALA A 151 52.33 -32.27 10.40
#